data_AF-A0A7S0M8D9-F1
#
_entry.id   AF-A0A7S0M8D9-F1
#
_cell.length_a   1.000
_cell.length_b   1.000
_cell.length_c   1.000
_cell.angle_alpha   90.00
_cell.angle_beta   90.00
_cell.angle_gamma   90.00
#
_symmetry.space_group_name_H-M   'P 1'
#
loop_
_entity.id
_entity.type
_entity.pdbx_description
1 polymer ?
#
loop_
_entity_poly.entity_id
_entity_poly.type
_entity_poly.pdbx_seq_one_letter_code
_entity_poly.pdbx_strand_id
1 'polypeptide(L)'
;LETFANLGPIQDFCVVDLERQGQGQVITCSGTLKDGSLRVVRNGIGIHEQASVELPGIKGLWSLRESYDARFDRYLVQSFIGETRVLAIADEEMVETDIDGFDGAVHSLYCGNCVGDALVQVTERGVRLVSASMKTLVAQWAPPGGE
;
A
#
# COMPACT_ATOMS: atom_id res chain seq x y z
N LEU A 1 -25.90 -1.29 16.92
CA LEU A 1 -26.99 -0.64 16.14
C LEU A 1 -26.42 -0.33 14.78
N GLU A 2 -27.07 -0.75 13.70
CA GLU A 2 -26.63 -0.51 12.32
C GLU A 2 -27.53 0.53 11.66
N THR A 3 -26.94 1.32 10.75
CA THR A 3 -27.66 2.33 9.96
C THR A 3 -27.44 2.03 8.49
N PHE A 4 -28.52 2.00 7.71
CA PHE A 4 -28.49 1.79 6.27
C PHE A 4 -28.74 3.11 5.54
N ALA A 5 -27.99 3.36 4.47
CA ALA A 5 -28.18 4.55 3.66
C ALA A 5 -29.54 4.52 2.95
N ASN A 6 -30.29 5.62 3.05
CA ASN A 6 -31.55 5.82 2.32
C ASN A 6 -31.45 7.13 1.53
N LEU A 7 -31.59 7.05 0.20
CA LEU A 7 -31.59 8.20 -0.69
C LEU A 7 -32.97 8.86 -0.81
N GLY A 8 -34.03 8.17 -0.41
CA GLY A 8 -35.41 8.59 -0.64
C GLY A 8 -36.02 9.43 0.50
N PRO A 9 -37.03 10.27 0.17
CA PRO A 9 -37.36 10.73 -1.18
C PRO A 9 -36.28 11.68 -1.72
N ILE A 10 -35.99 11.60 -3.02
CA ILE A 10 -35.16 12.60 -3.72
C ILE A 10 -36.09 13.72 -4.19
N GLN A 11 -35.92 14.91 -3.64
CA GLN A 11 -36.76 16.09 -3.97
C GLN A 11 -36.24 16.81 -5.22
N ASP A 12 -34.92 16.89 -5.34
CA ASP A 12 -34.21 17.51 -6.46
C ASP A 12 -32.81 16.92 -6.58
N PHE A 13 -32.17 17.08 -7.74
CA PHE A 13 -30.79 16.67 -7.96
C PHE A 13 -30.10 17.52 -9.02
N CYS A 14 -28.77 17.56 -8.96
CA CYS A 14 -27.96 18.07 -10.05
C CYS A 14 -26.82 17.11 -10.37
N VAL A 15 -26.33 17.17 -11.61
CA VAL A 15 -25.14 16.43 -12.05
C VAL A 15 -24.00 17.41 -12.15
N VAL A 16 -22.91 17.11 -11.46
CA VAL A 16 -21.71 17.93 -11.41
C VAL A 16 -20.47 17.08 -11.68
N ASP A 17 -19.45 17.66 -12.29
CA ASP A 17 -18.12 17.04 -12.40
C ASP A 17 -17.15 17.84 -11.52
N LEU A 18 -17.15 17.51 -10.21
CA LEU A 18 -16.35 18.23 -9.21
C LEU A 18 -14.84 18.03 -9.43
N GLU A 19 -14.45 16.85 -9.91
CA GLU A 19 -13.05 16.48 -10.08
C GLU A 19 -12.53 16.78 -11.50
N ARG A 20 -13.41 17.22 -12.41
CA ARG A 20 -13.10 17.50 -13.83
C ARG A 20 -12.48 16.31 -14.56
N GLN A 21 -12.84 15.09 -14.14
CA GLN A 21 -12.31 13.85 -14.70
C GLN A 21 -13.24 13.25 -15.76
N GLY A 22 -14.31 13.96 -16.15
CA GLY A 22 -15.32 13.46 -17.07
C GLY A 22 -16.27 12.44 -16.43
N GLN A 23 -16.24 12.31 -15.10
CA GLN A 23 -17.13 11.43 -14.34
C GLN A 23 -18.15 12.27 -13.57
N GLY A 24 -19.39 12.31 -14.10
CA GLY A 24 -20.50 13.01 -13.44
C GLY A 24 -20.87 12.37 -12.10
N GLN A 25 -20.94 13.21 -11.06
CA GLN A 25 -21.44 12.89 -9.73
C GLN A 25 -22.84 13.48 -9.58
N VAL A 26 -23.76 12.74 -8.95
CA VAL A 26 -25.13 13.20 -8.70
C VAL A 26 -25.22 13.70 -7.28
N ILE A 27 -25.59 14.97 -7.10
CA ILE A 27 -25.90 15.54 -5.78
C ILE A 27 -27.42 15.57 -5.64
N THR A 28 -27.95 14.91 -4.61
CA THR A 28 -29.40 14.83 -4.37
C THR A 28 -29.79 15.55 -3.07
N CYS A 29 -30.93 16.24 -3.09
CA CYS A 29 -31.66 16.65 -1.90
C CYS A 29 -32.54 15.48 -1.44
N SER A 30 -32.13 14.78 -0.38
CA SER A 30 -32.72 13.52 0.07
C SER A 30 -33.37 13.64 1.45
N GLY A 31 -34.42 12.85 1.69
CA GLY A 31 -35.08 12.79 2.99
C GLY A 31 -36.08 13.93 3.23
N THR A 32 -36.62 14.01 4.45
CA THR A 32 -37.56 15.06 4.85
C THR A 32 -37.41 15.40 6.32
N LEU A 33 -37.73 16.64 6.70
CA LEU A 33 -37.69 17.13 8.07
C LEU A 33 -36.34 16.82 8.75
N LYS A 34 -36.37 16.10 9.87
CA LYS A 34 -35.19 15.73 10.66
C LYS A 34 -34.22 14.79 9.92
N ASP A 35 -34.68 14.12 8.87
CA ASP A 35 -33.91 13.16 8.09
C ASP A 35 -33.41 13.77 6.76
N GLY A 36 -33.59 15.09 6.58
CA GLY A 36 -33.09 15.83 5.41
C GLY A 36 -31.57 15.80 5.31
N SER A 37 -31.03 15.43 4.15
CA SER A 37 -29.59 15.36 3.88
C SER A 37 -29.27 15.62 2.41
N LEU A 38 -28.06 16.09 2.13
CA LEU A 38 -27.49 16.05 0.79
C LEU A 38 -26.71 14.75 0.62
N ARG A 39 -26.86 14.09 -0.54
CA ARG A 39 -26.14 12.85 -0.85
C ARG A 39 -25.38 13.02 -2.15
N VAL A 40 -24.12 12.58 -2.15
CA VAL A 40 -23.26 12.55 -3.33
C VAL A 40 -23.17 11.11 -3.81
N VAL A 41 -23.73 10.83 -4.97
CA VAL A 41 -23.66 9.53 -5.63
C VAL A 41 -22.60 9.62 -6.71
N ARG A 42 -21.48 8.92 -6.49
CA ARG A 42 -20.38 8.78 -7.45
C ARG A 42 -20.29 7.33 -7.91
N ASN A 43 -19.85 7.13 -9.15
CA ASN A 43 -19.54 5.79 -9.64
C ASN A 43 -18.09 5.44 -9.26
N GLY A 44 -17.87 4.25 -8.69
CA GLY A 44 -16.55 3.79 -8.28
C GLY A 44 -16.27 3.94 -6.78
N ILE A 45 -15.07 3.53 -6.39
CA ILE A 45 -14.58 3.53 -5.01
C ILE A 45 -13.57 4.68 -4.90
N GLY A 46 -13.81 5.60 -3.96
CA GLY A 46 -12.83 6.64 -3.69
C GLY A 46 -11.73 6.13 -2.76
N ILE A 47 -10.52 6.61 -3.00
CA ILE A 47 -9.38 6.40 -2.12
C ILE A 47 -9.24 7.64 -1.25
N HIS A 48 -9.20 7.45 0.07
CA HIS A 48 -8.89 8.53 1.00
C HIS A 48 -7.38 8.57 1.23
N GLU A 49 -6.69 9.37 0.42
CA GLU A 49 -5.25 9.58 0.54
C GLU A 49 -4.90 10.12 1.94
N GLN A 50 -4.13 9.34 2.70
CA GLN A 50 -3.65 9.74 4.03
C GLN A 50 -2.26 10.37 3.96
N ALA A 51 -1.46 9.98 2.96
CA ALA A 51 -0.11 10.45 2.75
C ALA A 51 0.24 10.39 1.26
N SER A 52 1.08 11.33 0.82
CA SER A 52 1.59 11.44 -0.55
C SER A 52 3.10 11.65 -0.51
N VAL A 53 3.83 10.88 -1.31
CA VAL A 53 5.27 11.08 -1.51
C VAL A 53 5.59 10.92 -2.99
N GLU A 54 6.27 11.90 -3.57
CA GLU A 54 6.66 11.87 -4.98
C GLU A 54 7.95 11.03 -5.17
N LEU A 55 7.76 9.74 -5.48
CA LEU A 55 8.84 8.81 -5.78
C LEU A 55 8.70 8.29 -7.22
N PRO A 56 9.32 8.95 -8.20
CA PRO A 56 9.18 8.54 -9.59
C PRO A 56 9.87 7.20 -9.84
N GLY A 57 9.25 6.36 -10.68
CA GLY A 57 9.90 5.16 -11.19
C GLY A 57 9.81 3.91 -10.30
N ILE A 58 8.97 3.91 -9.26
CA ILE A 58 8.63 2.70 -8.50
C ILE A 58 8.10 1.62 -9.45
N LYS A 59 8.67 0.41 -9.35
CA LYS A 59 8.31 -0.79 -10.11
C LYS A 59 7.61 -1.85 -9.26
N GLY A 60 7.76 -1.78 -7.94
CA GLY A 60 7.12 -2.69 -7.01
C GLY A 60 7.09 -2.14 -5.59
N LEU A 61 6.06 -2.55 -4.86
CA LEU A 61 5.83 -2.19 -3.45
C LEU A 61 5.42 -3.44 -2.68
N TRP A 62 6.04 -3.67 -1.52
CA TRP A 62 5.67 -4.75 -0.62
C TRP A 62 5.72 -4.28 0.83
N SER A 63 4.72 -4.63 1.61
CA SER A 63 4.76 -4.42 3.06
C SER A 63 5.42 -5.60 3.75
N LEU A 64 6.24 -5.31 4.76
CA LEU A 64 6.86 -6.31 5.62
C LEU A 64 6.58 -6.01 7.09
N ARG A 65 6.52 -7.08 7.86
CA ARG A 65 6.33 -7.06 9.32
C ARG A 65 7.63 -7.37 10.05
N GLU A 66 7.76 -6.95 11.31
CA GLU A 66 8.95 -7.23 12.13
C GLU A 66 9.12 -8.72 12.47
N SER A 67 8.02 -9.47 12.48
CA SER A 67 7.96 -10.92 12.67
C SER A 67 6.82 -11.50 11.84
N TYR A 68 6.77 -12.82 11.68
CA TYR A 68 5.73 -13.48 10.89
C TYR A 68 4.32 -13.29 11.48
N ASP A 69 4.23 -13.24 12.81
CA ASP A 69 2.96 -13.12 13.55
C ASP A 69 2.65 -11.68 14.00
N ALA A 70 3.50 -10.70 13.66
CA ALA A 70 3.22 -9.31 13.97
C ALA A 70 1.91 -8.86 13.33
N ARG A 71 1.15 -8.06 14.08
CA ARG A 71 -0.18 -7.59 13.67
C ARG A 71 -0.12 -6.49 12.62
N PHE A 72 0.94 -5.68 12.65
CA PHE A 72 1.08 -4.48 11.84
C PHE A 72 2.32 -4.57 10.96
N ASP A 73 2.20 -4.00 9.75
CA ASP A 73 3.31 -3.78 8.86
C ASP A 73 4.21 -2.68 9.43
N ARG A 74 5.52 -2.91 9.34
CA ARG A 74 6.55 -1.99 9.84
C ARG A 74 7.36 -1.39 8.72
N TYR A 75 7.56 -2.13 7.64
CA TYR A 75 8.39 -1.69 6.52
C TYR A 75 7.59 -1.66 5.23
N LEU A 76 7.89 -0.66 4.39
CA LEU A 76 7.46 -0.58 3.00
C LEU A 76 8.69 -0.68 2.11
N VAL A 77 8.82 -1.80 1.40
CA VAL A 77 9.90 -2.02 0.44
C VAL A 77 9.48 -1.44 -0.91
N GLN A 78 10.38 -0.71 -1.53
CA GLN A 78 10.20 -0.03 -2.80
C GLN A 78 11.27 -0.51 -3.77
N SER A 79 10.86 -1.08 -4.91
CA SER A 79 11.80 -1.44 -5.98
C SER A 79 11.80 -0.38 -7.08
N PHE A 80 12.99 0.00 -7.52
CA PHE A 80 13.26 0.82 -8.69
C PHE A 80 14.02 -0.03 -9.73
N ILE A 81 14.41 0.54 -10.88
CA ILE A 81 15.05 -0.22 -11.99
C ILE A 81 16.42 -0.79 -11.60
N GLY A 82 17.14 -0.18 -10.66
CA GLY A 82 18.48 -0.60 -10.26
C GLY A 82 18.74 -0.51 -8.76
N GLU A 83 17.71 -0.35 -7.94
CA GLU A 83 17.87 -0.30 -6.49
C GLU A 83 16.58 -0.74 -5.79
N THR A 84 16.73 -1.14 -4.54
CA THR A 84 15.63 -1.42 -3.61
C THR A 84 15.84 -0.56 -2.37
N ARG A 85 14.81 0.20 -1.98
CA ARG A 85 14.81 1.03 -0.76
C ARG A 85 13.77 0.51 0.22
N VAL A 86 14.01 0.72 1.51
CA VAL A 86 13.08 0.32 2.56
C VAL A 86 12.73 1.53 3.41
N LEU A 87 11.43 1.76 3.60
CA LEU A 87 10.93 2.76 4.54
C LEU A 87 10.42 2.04 5.79
N ALA A 88 10.86 2.46 6.98
CA ALA A 88 10.26 2.05 8.25
C ALA A 88 9.18 3.05 8.67
N ILE A 89 8.02 2.54 9.07
CA ILE A 89 6.89 3.32 9.57
C ILE A 89 7.02 3.41 11.09
N ALA A 90 7.39 4.58 11.63
CA ALA A 90 7.54 4.85 13.05
C ALA A 90 6.74 6.09 13.45
N ASP A 91 5.88 5.98 14.47
CA ASP A 91 5.13 7.11 15.05
C ASP A 91 4.45 8.02 14.00
N GLU A 92 3.76 7.41 13.03
CA GLU A 92 3.10 8.07 11.88
C GLU A 92 4.02 8.69 10.82
N GLU A 93 5.34 8.60 10.98
CA GLU A 93 6.33 9.01 10.00
C GLU A 93 6.92 7.80 9.25
N MET A 94 7.44 8.06 8.05
CA MET A 94 8.18 7.08 7.26
C MET A 94 9.63 7.54 7.13
N VAL A 95 10.56 6.72 7.58
CA VAL A 95 11.99 7.01 7.55
C VAL A 95 12.71 5.92 6.76
N GLU A 96 13.61 6.32 5.88
CA GLU A 96 14.44 5.39 5.12
C GLU A 96 15.36 4.59 6.06
N THR A 97 15.41 3.28 5.83
CA THR A 97 16.19 2.34 6.64
C THR A 97 16.73 1.23 5.75
N ASP A 98 17.67 0.47 6.29
CA ASP A 98 18.26 -0.68 5.60
C ASP A 98 17.84 -1.98 6.28
N ILE A 99 17.78 -3.04 5.47
CA ILE A 99 17.72 -4.42 5.94
C ILE A 99 19.01 -5.07 5.43
N ASP A 100 20.01 -5.23 6.31
CA ASP A 100 21.37 -5.65 5.94
C ASP A 100 21.45 -6.92 5.06
N GLY A 101 20.52 -7.84 5.23
CA GLY A 101 20.46 -9.07 4.44
C GLY A 101 19.92 -8.89 3.02
N PHE A 102 19.24 -7.78 2.73
CA PHE A 102 18.77 -7.43 1.39
C PHE A 102 19.92 -6.91 0.53
N ASP A 103 19.83 -7.14 -0.78
CA ASP A 103 20.65 -6.48 -1.78
C ASP A 103 19.90 -5.22 -2.25
N GLY A 104 20.28 -4.06 -1.71
CA GLY A 104 19.69 -2.76 -2.05
C GLY A 104 20.15 -2.23 -3.41
N ALA A 105 21.20 -2.77 -4.01
CA ALA A 105 21.77 -2.31 -5.29
C ALA A 105 21.13 -2.97 -6.52
N VAL A 106 20.06 -3.75 -6.32
CA VAL A 106 19.34 -4.44 -7.38
C VAL A 106 17.85 -4.23 -7.23
N HIS A 107 17.11 -4.36 -8.33
CA HIS A 107 15.66 -4.32 -8.31
C HIS A 107 15.10 -5.59 -7.68
N SER A 108 14.15 -5.43 -6.75
CA SER A 108 13.43 -6.55 -6.16
C SER A 108 12.24 -6.93 -7.03
N LEU A 109 12.08 -8.22 -7.29
CA LEU A 109 10.93 -8.81 -7.97
C LEU A 109 9.83 -9.18 -6.97
N TYR A 110 10.20 -9.51 -5.74
CA TYR A 110 9.27 -9.81 -4.65
C TYR A 110 9.95 -9.67 -3.29
N CYS A 111 9.24 -9.12 -2.31
CA CYS A 111 9.64 -9.18 -0.90
C CYS A 111 8.46 -9.66 -0.05
N GLY A 112 8.73 -10.40 1.02
CA GLY A 112 7.66 -10.89 1.91
C GLY A 112 8.16 -11.45 3.24
N ASN A 113 7.24 -11.61 4.19
CA ASN A 113 7.49 -12.37 5.41
C ASN A 113 7.34 -13.87 5.15
N CYS A 114 8.22 -14.67 5.74
CA CYS A 114 8.19 -16.13 5.73
C CYS A 114 8.04 -16.68 7.15
N VAL A 115 7.54 -17.91 7.24
CA VAL A 115 7.45 -18.64 8.52
C VAL A 115 8.84 -18.76 9.16
N GLY A 116 8.88 -18.68 10.49
CA GLY A 116 10.14 -18.76 11.25
C GLY A 116 10.87 -17.43 11.37
N ASP A 117 10.13 -16.33 11.39
CA ASP A 117 10.65 -14.96 11.51
C ASP A 117 11.77 -14.67 10.52
N ALA A 118 11.49 -14.98 9.26
CA ALA A 118 12.34 -14.67 8.14
C ALA A 118 11.65 -13.70 7.17
N LEU A 119 12.45 -12.94 6.45
CA LEU A 119 12.08 -12.11 5.32
C LEU A 119 12.70 -12.72 4.07
N VAL A 120 12.00 -12.63 2.95
CA VAL A 120 12.54 -13.03 1.65
C VAL A 120 12.66 -11.81 0.75
N GLN A 121 13.75 -11.76 -0.01
CA GLN A 121 13.91 -10.88 -1.16
C GLN A 121 14.23 -11.74 -2.39
N VAL A 122 13.44 -11.59 -3.43
CA VAL A 122 13.66 -12.20 -4.73
C VAL A 122 14.13 -11.12 -5.69
N THR A 123 15.23 -11.36 -6.37
CA THR A 123 15.83 -10.46 -7.37
C THR A 123 16.16 -11.28 -8.62
N GLU A 124 16.60 -10.62 -9.69
CA GLU A 124 17.08 -11.32 -10.89
C GLU A 124 18.29 -12.24 -10.61
N ARG A 125 19.06 -11.95 -9.56
CA ARG A 125 20.26 -12.71 -9.17
C ARG A 125 19.93 -13.95 -8.34
N GLY A 126 18.73 -14.03 -7.76
CA GLY A 126 18.32 -15.16 -6.93
C GLY A 126 17.40 -14.78 -5.78
N VAL A 127 17.41 -15.61 -4.74
CA VAL A 127 16.53 -15.49 -3.57
C VAL A 127 17.37 -15.39 -2.31
N ARG A 128 17.10 -14.37 -1.49
CA ARG A 128 17.77 -14.13 -0.20
C ARG A 128 16.77 -14.33 0.92
N LEU A 129 17.10 -15.19 1.87
CA LEU A 129 16.36 -15.39 3.11
C LEU A 129 17.11 -14.65 4.22
N VAL A 130 16.40 -13.80 4.96
CA VAL A 130 16.96 -12.86 5.93
C VAL A 130 16.25 -13.03 7.27
N SER A 131 16.96 -12.92 8.39
CA SER A 131 16.33 -12.95 9.71
C SER A 131 15.51 -11.68 9.93
N ALA A 132 14.24 -11.81 10.30
CA ALA A 132 13.39 -10.66 10.59
C ALA A 132 13.81 -9.93 11.88
N SER A 133 14.41 -10.62 12.85
CA SER A 133 14.91 -10.01 14.09
C SER A 133 16.30 -9.39 13.92
N MET A 134 17.26 -10.15 13.36
CA MET A 134 18.65 -9.70 13.24
C MET A 134 18.90 -8.87 11.98
N LYS A 135 17.98 -8.90 11.00
CA LYS A 135 18.11 -8.27 9.68
C LYS A 135 19.27 -8.76 8.83
N THR A 136 19.94 -9.83 9.24
CA THR A 136 21.10 -10.43 8.55
C THR A 136 20.70 -11.57 7.61
N LEU A 137 21.51 -11.78 6.57
CA LEU A 137 21.33 -12.89 5.62
C LEU A 137 21.46 -14.24 6.34
N VAL A 138 20.48 -15.11 6.14
CA VAL A 138 20.43 -16.48 6.68
C VAL A 138 20.80 -17.50 5.61
N ALA A 139 20.23 -17.35 4.42
CA ALA A 139 20.49 -18.24 3.29
C ALA A 139 20.32 -17.49 1.97
N GLN A 140 20.98 -17.98 0.93
CA GLN A 140 20.81 -17.47 -0.42
C GLN A 140 20.75 -18.62 -1.41
N TRP A 141 19.86 -18.49 -2.38
CA TRP A 141 19.81 -19.31 -3.57
C TRP A 141 20.16 -18.45 -4.78
N ALA A 142 20.93 -19.01 -5.72
CA ALA A 142 21.24 -18.43 -7.02
C ALA A 142 21.03 -19.51 -8.10
N PRO A 143 20.65 -19.12 -9.32
CA PRO A 143 20.48 -20.07 -10.42
C PRO A 143 21.80 -20.79 -10.74
N PRO A 144 21.78 -22.10 -11.07
CA PRO A 144 22.98 -22.83 -11.46
C PRO A 144 23.59 -22.23 -12.73
N GLY A 145 24.82 -21.70 -12.63
CA GLY A 145 25.57 -21.14 -13.76
C GLY A 145 25.40 -19.63 -14.01
N GLY A 146 24.75 -18.89 -13.10
CA GLY A 146 24.74 -17.42 -13.13
C GLY A 146 25.84 -16.83 -12.23
N GLU A 147 26.73 -16.02 -12.81
CA GLU A 147 27.54 -15.02 -12.08
C GLU A 147 26.72 -13.74 -11.83
#